data_AF-A0A6A5FSZ4-F1
#
_entry.id   AF-A0A6A5FSZ4-F1
#
_cell.length_a   1.000
_cell.length_b   1.000
_cell.length_c   1.000
_cell.angle_alpha   90.00
_cell.angle_beta   90.00
_cell.angle_gamma   90.00
#
_symmetry.space_group_name_H-M   'P 1'
#
loop_
_entity.id
_entity.type
_entity.pdbx_description
1 polymer ?
#
loop_
_entity_poly.entity_id
_entity_poly.type
_entity_poly.pdbx_seq_one_letter_code
_entity_poly.pdbx_strand_id
1 'polypeptide(L)'
;MDSEFKELSISSFSRRRVASNEEKNEIYQRKCFVENNQEALNTLKNRRRGIQTVTLDLLRRYQIAYQFGCRYFTESRRGMFDKMMRTIEHLEQGYKSRFVNQSHLIMVGFGKLEKPSILTPSPPQSRLHHVVTSCVRRQK
;
A
#
# COMPACT_ATOMS: atom_id res chain seq x y z
N MET A 1 16.94 35.25 20.23
CA MET A 1 15.81 35.59 19.33
C MET A 1 16.29 36.24 18.03
N ASP A 2 17.38 37.00 18.03
CA ASP A 2 17.83 37.77 16.85
C ASP A 2 18.28 36.93 15.65
N SER A 3 18.85 35.73 15.88
CA SER A 3 19.28 34.83 14.79
C SER A 3 18.12 34.33 13.94
N GLU A 4 17.04 33.86 14.58
CA GLU A 4 15.89 33.32 13.86
C GLU A 4 15.15 34.41 13.09
N PHE A 5 15.02 35.62 13.66
CA PHE A 5 14.44 36.76 12.96
C PHE A 5 15.26 37.15 11.72
N LYS A 6 16.59 37.14 11.83
CA LYS A 6 17.50 37.38 10.70
C LYS A 6 17.36 36.30 9.62
N GLU A 7 17.30 35.02 10.00
CA GLU A 7 17.07 33.91 9.08
C GLU A 7 15.73 34.02 8.35
N LEU A 8 14.65 34.36 9.07
CA LEU A 8 13.32 34.59 8.48
C LEU A 8 13.34 35.74 7.47
N SER A 9 14.03 36.82 7.81
CA SER A 9 14.15 37.98 6.91
C SER A 9 14.90 37.61 5.63
N ILE A 10 16.05 36.93 5.75
CA ILE A 10 16.86 36.47 4.60
C ILE A 10 16.09 35.46 3.75
N SER A 11 15.44 34.48 4.38
CA SER A 11 14.70 33.43 3.67
C SER A 11 13.44 33.95 2.99
N SER A 12 12.76 34.94 3.58
CA SER A 12 11.65 35.64 2.93
C SER A 12 12.11 36.38 1.67
N PHE A 13 13.19 37.16 1.77
CA PHE A 13 13.75 37.91 0.64
C PHE A 13 14.24 36.98 -0.49
N SER A 14 14.99 35.93 -0.14
CA SER A 14 15.49 34.93 -1.10
C SER A 14 14.46 33.88 -1.52
N ARG A 15 13.23 33.96 -0.98
CA ARG A 15 12.15 32.96 -1.13
C ARG A 15 12.59 31.53 -0.77
N ARG A 16 13.63 31.37 0.05
CA ARG A 16 14.13 30.07 0.51
C ARG A 16 13.10 29.41 1.43
N ARG A 17 12.75 28.17 1.10
CA ARG A 17 11.80 27.35 1.85
C ARG A 17 12.51 26.33 2.72
N VAL A 18 11.78 25.78 3.70
CA VAL A 18 12.30 24.73 4.61
C VAL A 18 12.64 23.46 3.83
N ALA A 19 11.75 23.06 2.92
CA ALA A 19 11.95 21.91 2.04
C ALA A 19 12.39 22.37 0.64
N SER A 20 13.27 21.58 0.02
CA SER A 20 13.62 21.74 -1.39
C SER A 20 12.44 21.38 -2.31
N ASN A 21 12.58 21.64 -3.61
CA ASN A 21 11.56 21.23 -4.57
C ASN A 21 11.50 19.71 -4.73
N GLU A 22 12.65 19.06 -4.66
CA GLU A 22 12.82 17.61 -4.73
C GLU A 22 12.13 16.93 -3.53
N GLU A 23 12.35 17.44 -2.32
CA GLU A 23 11.72 16.91 -1.11
C GLU A 23 10.19 17.07 -1.14
N LYS A 24 9.69 18.21 -1.64
CA LYS A 24 8.25 18.42 -1.83
C LYS A 24 7.66 17.46 -2.86
N ASN A 25 8.37 17.22 -3.96
CA ASN A 25 7.96 16.25 -4.98
C ASN A 25 7.95 14.83 -4.41
N GLU A 26 8.94 14.47 -3.59
CA GLU A 26 8.97 13.16 -2.92
C GLU A 26 7.78 12.99 -1.97
N ILE A 27 7.48 13.99 -1.14
CA ILE A 27 6.30 13.99 -0.26
C ILE A 27 5.02 13.78 -1.08
N TYR A 28 4.89 14.50 -2.20
CA TYR A 28 3.74 14.38 -3.08
C TYR A 28 3.60 12.97 -3.67
N GLN A 29 4.68 12.42 -4.24
CA GLN A 29 4.68 11.07 -4.81
C GLN A 29 4.33 10.00 -3.78
N ARG A 30 4.88 10.10 -2.57
CA ARG A 30 4.61 9.17 -1.47
C ARG A 30 3.18 9.28 -0.95
N LYS A 31 2.61 10.49 -0.92
CA LYS A 31 1.18 10.70 -0.63
C LYS A 31 0.30 10.02 -1.68
N CYS A 32 0.58 10.26 -2.97
CA CYS A 32 -0.17 9.65 -4.07
C CYS A 32 -0.11 8.11 -4.03
N PHE A 33 1.04 7.53 -3.64
CA PHE A 33 1.14 6.08 -3.43
C PHE A 33 0.10 5.57 -2.41
N VAL A 34 -0.08 6.26 -1.28
CA VAL A 34 -1.06 5.88 -0.26
C VAL A 34 -2.49 6.06 -0.76
N GLU A 35 -2.79 7.17 -1.45
CA GLU A 35 -4.12 7.44 -2.03
C GLU A 35 -4.50 6.36 -3.06
N ASN A 36 -3.60 6.01 -3.97
CA ASN A 36 -3.84 5.03 -5.03
C ASN A 36 -4.06 3.61 -4.52
N ASN A 37 -3.51 3.27 -3.35
CA ASN A 37 -3.67 1.95 -2.74
C ASN A 37 -4.85 1.88 -1.77
N GLN A 38 -5.51 2.99 -1.46
CA GLN A 38 -6.55 3.05 -0.43
C GLN A 38 -7.71 2.10 -0.72
N GLU A 39 -8.23 2.10 -1.95
CA GLU A 39 -9.37 1.26 -2.33
C GLU A 39 -9.01 -0.22 -2.33
N ALA A 40 -7.91 -0.58 -3.00
CA ALA A 40 -7.42 -1.96 -3.10
C ALA A 40 -7.15 -2.58 -1.71
N LEU A 41 -6.67 -1.79 -0.77
CA LEU A 41 -6.35 -2.27 0.57
C LEU A 41 -7.53 -2.22 1.55
N ASN A 42 -8.69 -1.64 1.20
CA ASN A 42 -9.88 -1.53 2.07
C ASN A 42 -10.70 -2.83 2.15
N THR A 43 -10.03 -3.98 2.22
CA THR A 43 -10.63 -5.31 2.41
C THR A 43 -11.17 -5.49 3.84
N LEU A 44 -12.09 -6.43 4.04
CA LEU A 44 -12.65 -6.72 5.38
C LEU A 44 -11.55 -7.07 6.41
N LYS A 45 -10.54 -7.84 5.99
CA LYS A 45 -9.38 -8.20 6.83
C LYS A 45 -8.59 -6.97 7.28
N ASN A 46 -8.33 -6.04 6.37
CA ASN A 46 -7.57 -4.83 6.66
C ASN A 46 -8.39 -3.80 7.46
N ARG A 47 -9.71 -3.72 7.24
CA ARG A 47 -10.62 -2.90 8.07
C ARG A 47 -10.57 -3.30 9.53
N ARG A 48 -10.65 -4.61 9.84
CA ARG A 48 -10.51 -5.13 11.21
C ARG A 48 -9.14 -4.82 11.84
N ARG A 49 -8.14 -4.55 11.01
CA ARG A 49 -6.78 -4.19 11.43
C ARG A 49 -6.53 -2.68 11.44
N GLY A 50 -7.58 -1.87 11.29
CA GLY A 50 -7.51 -0.42 11.41
C GLY A 50 -6.86 0.31 10.23
N ILE A 51 -6.89 -0.26 9.02
CA ILE A 51 -6.24 0.36 7.85
C ILE A 51 -6.73 1.79 7.57
N GLN A 52 -8.02 2.08 7.78
CA GLN A 52 -8.59 3.39 7.54
C GLN A 52 -7.91 4.45 8.42
N THR A 53 -7.76 4.17 9.72
CA THR A 53 -7.10 5.09 10.66
C THR A 53 -5.65 5.35 10.25
N VAL A 54 -4.90 4.30 9.90
CA VAL A 54 -3.49 4.44 9.49
C VAL A 54 -3.36 5.21 8.18
N THR A 55 -4.25 4.95 7.21
CA THR A 55 -4.26 5.64 5.91
C THR A 55 -4.54 7.13 6.10
N LEU A 56 -5.60 7.48 6.85
CA LEU A 56 -5.96 8.87 7.13
C LEU A 56 -4.86 9.60 7.89
N ASP A 57 -4.22 8.96 8.88
CA ASP A 57 -3.11 9.57 9.61
C ASP A 57 -1.90 9.84 8.70
N LEU A 58 -1.52 8.88 7.84
CA LEU A 58 -0.44 9.07 6.87
C LEU A 58 -0.71 10.20 5.89
N LEU A 59 -1.91 10.23 5.28
CA LEU A 59 -2.29 11.29 4.34
C LEU A 59 -2.27 12.66 5.00
N ARG A 60 -2.78 12.75 6.24
CA ARG A 60 -2.75 13.98 7.03
C ARG A 60 -1.31 14.42 7.31
N ARG A 61 -0.42 13.51 7.70
CA ARG A 61 0.97 13.84 7.99
C ARG A 61 1.74 14.28 6.75
N TYR A 62 1.54 13.64 5.59
CA TYR A 62 2.12 14.12 4.33
C TYR A 62 1.64 15.53 3.99
N GLN A 63 0.34 15.81 4.16
CA GLN A 63 -0.21 17.15 3.93
C GLN A 63 0.42 18.20 4.86
N ILE A 64 0.55 17.89 6.15
CA ILE A 64 1.18 18.78 7.13
C ILE A 64 2.66 18.99 6.81
N ALA A 65 3.39 17.93 6.46
CA ALA A 65 4.81 18.03 6.08
C ALA A 65 5.01 18.87 4.83
N TYR A 66 4.16 18.71 3.80
CA TYR A 66 4.21 19.53 2.59
C TYR A 66 3.99 21.01 2.91
N GLN A 67 2.93 21.33 3.66
CA GLN A 67 2.61 22.70 4.06
C GLN A 67 3.71 23.32 4.93
N PHE A 68 4.29 22.53 5.84
CA PHE A 68 5.39 22.98 6.69
C PHE A 68 6.67 23.21 5.88
N GLY A 69 6.98 22.33 4.93
CA GLY A 69 8.08 22.47 3.98
C GLY A 69 8.00 23.73 3.13
N CYS A 70 6.78 24.22 2.85
CA CYS A 70 6.54 25.48 2.14
C CYS A 70 6.76 26.74 3.00
N ARG A 71 7.04 26.62 4.31
CA ARG A 71 7.34 27.78 5.15
C ARG A 71 8.72 28.35 4.81
N TYR A 72 8.94 29.61 5.16
CA TYR A 72 10.25 30.24 5.06
C TYR A 72 11.25 29.55 5.99
N PHE A 73 12.47 29.38 5.49
CA PHE A 73 13.54 28.63 6.16
C PHE A 73 13.99 29.30 7.47
N THR A 74 14.15 28.47 8.50
CA THR A 74 15.03 28.69 9.65
C THR A 74 15.68 27.36 10.00
N GLU A 75 16.83 27.36 10.66
CA GLU A 75 17.50 26.12 11.08
C GLU A 75 16.62 25.28 12.01
N SER A 76 15.94 25.95 12.95
CA SER A 76 14.96 25.33 13.84
C SER A 76 13.85 24.62 13.07
N ARG A 77 13.26 25.29 12.07
CA ARG A 77 12.22 24.68 11.21
C ARG A 77 12.78 23.54 10.38
N ARG A 78 14.00 23.64 9.87
CA ARG A 78 14.64 22.52 9.15
C ARG A 78 14.74 21.29 10.03
N GLY A 79 15.25 21.45 11.26
CA GLY A 79 15.33 20.34 12.21
C GLY A 79 13.95 19.77 12.59
N MET A 80 12.91 20.60 12.68
CA MET A 80 11.53 20.11 12.88
C MET A 80 11.01 19.32 11.67
N PHE A 81 11.26 19.81 10.45
CA PHE A 81 10.88 19.14 9.22
C PHE A 81 11.55 17.76 9.10
N ASP A 82 12.85 17.66 9.40
CA ASP A 82 13.58 16.38 9.38
C ASP A 82 12.97 15.36 10.34
N LYS A 83 12.60 15.80 11.56
CA LYS A 83 11.92 14.94 12.54
C LYS A 83 10.55 14.49 12.06
N MET A 84 9.80 15.38 11.41
CA MET A 84 8.51 15.03 10.81
C MET A 84 8.66 13.97 9.72
N MET A 85 9.62 14.14 8.81
CA MET A 85 9.87 13.19 7.72
C MET A 85 10.26 11.81 8.22
N ARG A 86 11.18 11.72 9.21
CA ARG A 86 11.54 10.44 9.84
C ARG A 86 10.35 9.75 10.49
N THR A 87 9.45 10.52 11.12
CA THR A 87 8.23 9.97 11.72
C THR A 87 7.29 9.41 10.66
N ILE A 88 7.15 10.12 9.53
CA ILE A 88 6.33 9.68 8.40
C ILE A 88 6.90 8.41 7.78
N GLU A 89 8.22 8.34 7.57
CA GLU A 89 8.91 7.15 7.06
C GLU A 89 8.66 5.91 7.93
N HIS A 90 8.77 6.05 9.25
CA HIS A 90 8.52 4.95 10.16
C HIS A 90 7.07 4.45 10.08
N LEU A 91 6.10 5.37 10.03
CA LEU A 91 4.69 5.02 9.87
C LEU A 91 4.40 4.38 8.51
N GLU A 92 5.02 4.89 7.45
CA GLU A 92 4.86 4.37 6.09
C GLU A 92 5.43 2.95 5.98
N GLN A 93 6.59 2.68 6.57
CA GLN A 93 7.16 1.33 6.64
C GLN A 93 6.22 0.37 7.38
N GLY A 94 5.65 0.81 8.51
CA GLY A 94 4.64 0.05 9.25
C GLY A 94 3.39 -0.24 8.41
N TYR A 95 2.90 0.75 7.67
CA TYR A 95 1.79 0.62 6.75
C TYR A 95 2.07 -0.38 5.63
N LYS A 96 3.22 -0.25 4.95
CA LYS A 96 3.64 -1.16 3.87
C LYS A 96 3.77 -2.60 4.36
N SER A 97 4.43 -2.81 5.50
CA SER A 97 4.62 -4.13 6.10
C SER A 97 3.30 -4.81 6.49
N ARG A 98 2.37 -4.06 7.11
CA ARG A 98 1.12 -4.61 7.63
C ARG A 98 0.06 -4.85 6.55
N PHE A 99 -0.04 -3.96 5.57
CA PHE A 99 -1.17 -3.93 4.64
C PHE A 99 -0.75 -4.20 3.20
N VAL A 100 0.28 -3.55 2.68
CA VAL A 100 0.68 -3.65 1.26
C VAL A 100 1.30 -5.03 0.98
N ASN A 101 2.32 -5.41 1.73
CA ASN A 101 3.05 -6.67 1.52
C ASN A 101 2.16 -7.90 1.72
N GLN A 102 1.21 -7.84 2.65
CA GLN A 102 0.23 -8.91 2.85
C GLN A 102 -0.81 -8.97 1.73
N SER A 103 -1.17 -7.84 1.13
CA SER A 103 -2.19 -7.80 0.07
C SER A 103 -1.63 -8.31 -1.26
N HIS A 104 -0.35 -8.04 -1.57
CA HIS A 104 0.33 -8.68 -2.70
C HIS A 104 0.42 -10.20 -2.54
N LEU A 105 0.70 -10.71 -1.34
CA LEU A 105 0.69 -12.15 -1.07
C LEU A 105 -0.70 -12.78 -1.26
N ILE A 106 -1.77 -12.04 -0.95
CA ILE A 106 -3.15 -12.52 -1.17
C ILE A 106 -3.51 -12.51 -2.67
N MET A 107 -3.10 -11.49 -3.44
CA MET A 107 -3.33 -11.48 -4.89
C MET A 107 -2.54 -12.56 -5.64
N VAL A 108 -1.31 -12.86 -5.21
CA VAL A 108 -0.52 -13.96 -5.78
C VAL A 108 -1.06 -15.33 -5.35
N GLY A 109 -1.62 -15.43 -4.14
CA GLY A 109 -2.24 -16.67 -3.62
C GLY A 109 -3.58 -17.05 -4.27
N PHE A 110 -4.25 -16.12 -4.95
CA PHE A 110 -5.46 -16.39 -5.75
C PHE A 110 -5.19 -16.55 -7.25
N GLY A 111 -3.91 -16.50 -7.66
CA GLY A 111 -3.46 -16.66 -9.04
C GLY A 111 -2.86 -18.04 -9.34
N LYS A 112 -3.49 -19.14 -8.93
CA LYS A 112 -3.33 -20.38 -9.71
C LYS A 112 -4.15 -20.20 -10.97
N LEU A 113 -3.47 -19.73 -12.01
CA LEU A 113 -3.95 -19.70 -13.38
C LEU A 113 -4.19 -21.16 -13.83
N GLU A 114 -5.38 -21.71 -13.56
CA GLU A 114 -5.86 -22.87 -14.31
C GLU A 114 -6.05 -22.41 -15.75
N LYS A 115 -5.17 -22.91 -16.64
CA LYS A 115 -5.29 -22.72 -18.08
C LYS A 115 -6.64 -23.26 -18.56
N PRO A 116 -7.39 -22.53 -19.40
CA PRO A 116 -8.48 -23.13 -20.17
C PRO A 116 -7.92 -23.66 -21.51
N SER A 117 -8.10 -24.95 -21.80
CA SER A 117 -8.04 -25.48 -23.19
C SER A 117 -8.75 -26.84 -23.30
N ILE A 118 -10.07 -26.76 -23.49
CA ILE A 118 -10.85 -27.29 -24.63
C ILE A 118 -10.36 -28.56 -25.36
N LEU A 119 -11.15 -29.64 -25.20
CA LEU A 119 -11.68 -30.66 -26.15
C LEU A 119 -10.77 -31.52 -27.10
N THR A 120 -10.64 -32.81 -26.74
CA THR A 120 -10.82 -34.07 -27.55
C THR A 120 -9.79 -34.43 -28.67
N PRO A 121 -9.61 -35.72 -29.11
CA PRO A 121 -10.55 -36.87 -29.09
C PRO A 121 -10.02 -38.23 -28.59
N SER A 122 -10.97 -39.14 -28.36
CA SER A 122 -10.84 -40.55 -27.97
C SER A 122 -10.40 -41.48 -29.12
N PRO A 123 -9.78 -42.63 -28.78
CA PRO A 123 -9.85 -43.83 -29.65
C PRO A 123 -10.08 -45.13 -28.83
N PRO A 124 -10.20 -46.31 -29.47
CA PRO A 124 -11.45 -46.91 -29.90
C PRO A 124 -11.90 -48.11 -29.04
N GLN A 125 -13.18 -48.47 -29.15
CA GLN A 125 -13.75 -49.71 -28.60
C GLN A 125 -13.22 -50.95 -29.34
N SER A 126 -12.88 -52.02 -28.60
CA SER A 126 -13.37 -53.38 -28.89
C SER A 126 -12.99 -54.44 -27.84
N ARG A 127 -14.04 -55.07 -27.27
CA ARG A 127 -14.26 -56.53 -27.06
C ARG A 127 -13.27 -57.31 -26.18
N LEU A 128 -13.63 -58.24 -25.28
CA LEU A 128 -14.83 -58.95 -24.77
C LEU A 128 -14.33 -59.56 -23.42
N HIS A 129 -15.12 -59.81 -22.38
CA HIS A 129 -15.91 -61.02 -22.20
C HIS A 129 -16.75 -60.92 -20.90
N HIS A 130 -17.92 -61.54 -20.96
CA HIS A 130 -18.89 -61.84 -19.91
C HIS A 130 -18.32 -62.16 -18.51
N VAL A 131 -19.08 -61.85 -17.46
CA VAL A 131 -19.79 -62.85 -16.63
C VAL A 131 -20.83 -62.14 -15.74
N VAL A 132 -22.06 -62.63 -15.84
CA VAL A 132 -23.27 -62.36 -15.03
C VAL A 132 -23.00 -62.91 -13.61
N THR A 133 -23.49 -62.39 -12.48
CA THR A 133 -24.81 -62.70 -11.86
C THR A 133 -24.91 -62.02 -10.48
N SER A 134 -26.06 -61.37 -10.22
CA SER A 134 -26.95 -61.40 -9.03
C SER A 134 -26.41 -61.36 -7.58
N CYS A 135 -26.94 -60.45 -6.73
CA CYS A 135 -28.02 -60.75 -5.76
C CYS A 135 -28.26 -59.64 -4.69
N VAL A 136 -29.52 -59.18 -4.65
CA VAL A 136 -30.43 -59.04 -3.48
C VAL A 136 -30.14 -58.05 -2.33
N ARG A 137 -30.97 -57.00 -2.31
CA ARG A 137 -31.69 -56.34 -1.19
C ARG A 137 -31.51 -56.94 0.22
N ARG A 138 -31.30 -56.08 1.22
CA ARG A 138 -32.10 -56.09 2.46
C ARG A 138 -32.14 -54.74 3.14
N GLN A 139 -33.36 -54.27 3.39
CA GLN A 139 -33.70 -53.21 4.34
C GLN A 139 -33.53 -53.72 5.77
N LYS A 140 -33.14 -52.83 6.68
CA LYS A 140 -33.91 -52.52 7.88
C LYS A 140 -33.53 -51.14 8.39
#